data_AF-A0A0N4Z026-F1
#
_entry.id   AF-A0A0N4Z026-F1
#
_cell.length_a   1.000
_cell.length_b   1.000
_cell.length_c   1.000
_cell.angle_alpha   90.00
_cell.angle_beta   90.00
_cell.angle_gamma   90.00
#
_symmetry.space_group_name_H-M   'P 1'
#
loop_
_entity.id
_entity.type
_entity.pdbx_description
1 polymer ?
#
loop_
_entity_poly.entity_id
_entity_poly.type
_entity_poly.pdbx_seq_one_letter_code
_entity_poly.pdbx_strand_id
1 'polypeptide(L)'
;MDYITSFDIRLEKTIYYPGETISGCVILDNNKDIEIQNVFVALRGKGVAYLKAIRGNDKKIISDHQYLLNYNQIVFGKEFEPDERKISLIKNDRKNSVVLTPKNEIEPGTILPKGSHVFDFNFNLLKENLPCSLETKHCTIRYYIKVIINITKNTSPQGIKYITIIGPQLDCMEEKYMSSIISQDHRLKCLRFCQRGSVGLRLNLRRCAYVGGENIWLRADIENWQNFIVYLKIRLYQNVEIRIDKRNYTETKLIQSLALEYKSNAIEESSRYNFDSTKECPIKIPVLPPTMIGSCKLVQIYYILKVCLEDEYSKEDLFMDFPLIIGTIPYRYPPSMQGTISYEFCPPFVEGGKFISPEFKLSDEYNDEQHLLNREPTILTMNIDENEVSKTFLDVNKECDQESESDYVLYRPVYVKYNEKNSEKEGSKNGLFSMNEKSVHKTNPSLDDIPSIISIIKPHHDVIKEEQNYSGRSENVISVL
;
A
#
# COMPACT_ATOMS: atom_id res chain seq x y z
N MET A 1 -11.37 25.16 23.16
CA MET A 1 -10.32 25.18 22.12
C MET A 1 -10.86 25.97 20.93
N ASP A 2 -11.53 27.10 21.22
CA ASP A 2 -12.62 27.63 20.37
C ASP A 2 -12.14 28.78 19.48
N TYR A 3 -10.82 28.92 19.38
CA TYR A 3 -10.17 30.05 18.73
C TYR A 3 -9.55 29.69 17.38
N ILE A 4 -9.33 28.40 17.07
CA ILE A 4 -8.96 27.93 15.74
C ILE A 4 -10.25 27.53 15.02
N THR A 5 -10.55 28.19 13.91
CA THR A 5 -11.75 27.97 13.12
C THR A 5 -11.51 27.01 11.95
N SER A 6 -10.29 26.99 11.41
CA SER A 6 -9.91 26.10 10.31
C SER A 6 -8.42 25.76 10.40
N PHE A 7 -8.07 24.55 9.98
CA PHE A 7 -6.70 24.07 9.91
C PHE A 7 -6.58 23.07 8.76
N ASP A 8 -5.73 23.38 7.78
CA ASP A 8 -5.60 22.61 6.54
C ASP A 8 -4.15 22.49 6.09
N ILE A 9 -3.84 21.41 5.37
CA ILE A 9 -2.53 21.15 4.77
C ILE A 9 -2.73 21.02 3.27
N ARG A 10 -2.21 21.99 2.52
CA ARG A 10 -2.30 22.00 1.06
C ARG A 10 -0.95 21.66 0.44
N LEU A 11 -0.98 20.74 -0.52
CA LEU A 11 0.20 20.31 -1.27
C LEU A 11 0.00 20.70 -2.73
N GLU A 12 1.08 20.99 -3.44
CA GLU A 12 1.01 21.25 -4.89
C GLU A 12 0.61 19.99 -5.67
N LYS A 13 1.00 18.82 -5.17
CA LYS A 13 0.72 17.49 -5.75
C LYS A 13 0.52 16.46 -4.63
N THR A 14 -0.10 15.34 -4.96
CA THR A 14 -0.31 14.22 -4.05
C THR A 14 0.52 12.98 -4.40
N ILE A 15 1.20 13.00 -5.56
CA ILE A 15 2.01 11.90 -6.09
C ILE A 15 3.41 12.43 -6.37
N TYR A 16 4.43 11.72 -5.87
CA TYR A 16 5.83 12.11 -6.00
C TYR A 16 6.75 10.94 -6.36
N TYR A 17 7.87 11.25 -7.02
CA TYR A 17 8.98 10.33 -7.27
C TYR A 17 10.18 10.62 -6.35
N PRO A 18 11.05 9.63 -6.09
CA PRO A 18 12.32 9.87 -5.43
C PRO A 18 13.14 10.95 -6.14
N GLY A 19 13.71 11.89 -5.39
CA GLY A 19 14.44 13.03 -5.94
C GLY A 19 13.61 14.30 -6.22
N GLU A 20 12.29 14.25 -6.10
CA GLU A 20 11.43 15.43 -6.25
C GLU A 20 11.35 16.27 -4.97
N THR A 21 10.92 17.53 -5.11
CA THR A 21 10.63 18.42 -3.98
C THR A 21 9.13 18.38 -3.68
N ILE A 22 8.79 18.11 -2.42
CA ILE A 22 7.43 18.25 -1.89
C ILE A 22 7.30 19.68 -1.38
N SER A 23 6.41 20.44 -2.00
CA SER A 23 6.10 21.82 -1.63
C SER A 23 4.63 21.92 -1.24
N GLY A 24 4.34 22.75 -0.24
CA GLY A 24 2.99 22.99 0.23
C GLY A 24 2.93 24.08 1.28
N CYS A 25 1.74 24.28 1.82
CA CYS A 25 1.52 25.26 2.88
C CYS A 25 0.55 24.74 3.93
N VAL A 26 0.72 25.24 5.15
CA VAL A 26 -0.20 25.05 6.27
C VAL A 26 -1.07 26.29 6.36
N ILE A 27 -2.38 26.10 6.37
CA ILE A 27 -3.36 27.18 6.51
C ILE A 27 -4.00 27.07 7.89
N LEU A 28 -3.98 28.18 8.63
CA LEU A 28 -4.55 28.27 9.97
C LEU A 28 -5.42 29.52 10.05
N ASP A 29 -6.72 29.32 10.34
CA ASP A 29 -7.64 30.41 10.58
C ASP A 29 -7.97 30.49 12.07
N ASN A 30 -7.89 31.69 12.63
CA ASN A 30 -8.21 31.97 14.03
C ASN A 30 -9.12 33.17 14.22
N ASN A 31 -10.06 33.05 15.17
CA ASN A 31 -11.03 34.11 15.48
C ASN A 31 -10.55 35.08 16.59
N LYS A 32 -9.44 34.76 17.25
CA LYS A 32 -8.81 35.53 18.35
C LYS A 32 -7.30 35.42 18.23
N ASP A 33 -6.58 36.36 18.85
CA ASP A 33 -5.13 36.30 18.96
C ASP A 33 -4.71 35.06 19.76
N ILE A 34 -3.74 34.30 19.26
CA ILE A 34 -3.26 33.04 19.85
C ILE A 34 -1.77 33.16 20.12
N GLU A 35 -1.32 32.74 21.29
CA GLU A 35 0.11 32.61 21.58
C GLU A 35 0.62 31.24 21.12
N ILE A 36 1.47 31.21 20.09
CA ILE A 36 2.01 29.99 19.47
C ILE A 36 3.53 29.96 19.69
N GLN A 37 4.04 28.83 20.16
CA GLN A 37 5.48 28.59 20.33
C GLN A 37 6.14 28.34 18.97
N ASN A 38 5.62 27.37 18.21
CA ASN A 38 6.03 27.10 16.84
C ASN A 38 4.99 26.31 16.05
N VAL A 39 5.15 26.32 14.73
CA VAL A 39 4.47 25.44 13.79
C VAL A 39 5.51 24.47 13.23
N PHE A 40 5.36 23.21 13.60
CA PHE A 40 6.27 22.13 13.24
C PHE A 40 5.67 21.30 12.11
N VAL A 41 6.42 21.13 11.03
CA VAL A 41 6.07 20.31 9.87
C VAL A 41 7.06 19.16 9.75
N ALA A 42 6.56 17.95 9.60
CA ALA A 42 7.35 16.75 9.48
C ALA A 42 6.93 15.92 8.29
N LEU A 43 7.87 15.60 7.41
CA LEU A 43 7.70 14.57 6.40
C LEU A 43 8.15 13.23 6.99
N ARG A 44 7.25 12.25 6.97
CA ARG A 44 7.46 10.91 7.52
C ARG A 44 7.18 9.86 6.47
N GLY A 45 8.02 8.84 6.42
CA GLY A 45 7.81 7.60 5.67
C GLY A 45 8.00 6.44 6.62
N LYS A 46 6.98 5.59 6.77
CA LYS A 46 7.03 4.46 7.70
C LYS A 46 6.44 3.20 7.05
N GLY A 47 7.24 2.15 7.04
CA GLY A 47 6.80 0.79 6.79
C GLY A 47 6.42 0.11 8.10
N VAL A 48 5.27 -0.56 8.16
CA VAL A 48 4.83 -1.36 9.31
C VAL A 48 4.39 -2.72 8.80
N ALA A 49 4.89 -3.79 9.41
CA ALA A 49 4.48 -5.16 9.11
C ALA A 49 3.93 -5.84 10.36
N TYR A 50 2.96 -6.73 10.16
CA TYR A 50 2.32 -7.49 11.22
C TYR A 50 1.95 -8.91 10.76
N LEU A 51 2.52 -9.89 11.45
CA LEU A 51 2.33 -11.32 11.19
C LEU A 51 1.73 -12.00 12.41
N LYS A 52 0.87 -13.00 12.17
CA LYS A 52 0.35 -13.88 13.22
C LYS A 52 1.25 -15.11 13.28
N ALA A 53 2.00 -15.26 14.36
CA ALA A 53 2.81 -16.44 14.64
C ALA A 53 2.04 -17.41 15.52
N ILE A 54 2.15 -18.70 15.22
CA ILE A 54 1.58 -19.78 16.04
C ILE A 54 2.75 -20.59 16.57
N ARG A 55 2.87 -20.69 17.90
CA ARG A 55 3.89 -21.51 18.56
C ARG A 55 3.20 -22.42 19.56
N GLY A 56 3.01 -23.68 19.20
CA GLY A 56 2.18 -24.60 19.98
C GLY A 56 0.72 -24.15 19.98
N ASN A 57 0.13 -23.99 21.16
CA ASN A 57 -1.26 -23.51 21.31
C ASN A 57 -1.38 -21.98 21.36
N ASP A 58 -0.27 -21.24 21.47
CA ASP A 58 -0.29 -19.79 21.63
C ASP A 58 -0.26 -19.07 20.28
N LYS A 59 -1.20 -18.14 20.10
CA LYS A 59 -1.27 -17.23 18.95
C LYS A 59 -0.70 -15.88 19.37
N LYS A 60 0.43 -15.48 18.78
CA LYS A 60 1.04 -14.17 19.03
C LYS A 60 1.05 -13.33 17.77
N ILE A 61 0.64 -12.07 17.90
CA ILE A 61 0.81 -11.08 16.82
C ILE A 61 2.18 -10.44 17.00
N ILE A 62 2.96 -10.45 15.94
CA ILE A 62 4.31 -9.91 15.90
C ILE A 62 4.30 -8.78 14.89
N SER A 63 4.74 -7.61 15.33
CA SER A 63 4.91 -6.43 14.48
C SER A 63 6.35 -5.97 14.46
N ASP A 64 6.73 -5.34 13.36
CA ASP A 64 7.97 -4.60 13.20
C ASP A 64 7.74 -3.37 12.31
N HIS A 65 8.63 -2.40 12.39
CA HIS A 65 8.52 -1.15 11.64
C HIS A 65 9.87 -0.62 11.18
N GLN A 66 9.86 0.06 10.05
CA GLN A 66 11.02 0.70 9.47
C GLN A 66 10.70 2.17 9.17
N TYR A 67 11.53 3.09 9.66
CA TYR A 67 11.50 4.47 9.19
C TYR A 67 12.23 4.55 7.86
N LEU A 68 11.53 5.06 6.85
CA LEU A 68 12.02 5.22 5.48
C LEU A 68 12.40 6.68 5.21
N LEU A 69 11.65 7.63 5.79
CA LEU A 69 11.90 9.07 5.71
C LEU A 69 11.58 9.74 7.05
N ASN A 70 12.38 10.74 7.41
CA ASN A 70 12.23 11.49 8.65
C ASN A 70 12.83 12.90 8.50
N TYR A 71 12.08 13.83 7.90
CA TYR A 71 12.47 15.24 7.81
C TYR A 71 11.60 16.11 8.69
N ASN A 72 12.18 17.17 9.22
CA ASN A 72 11.53 18.14 10.10
C ASN A 72 11.84 19.55 9.61
N GLN A 73 10.86 20.44 9.70
CA GLN A 73 11.00 21.85 9.44
C GLN A 73 10.12 22.62 10.42
N ILE A 74 10.65 23.68 11.01
CA ILE A 74 9.84 24.64 11.75
C ILE A 74 9.58 25.82 10.81
N VAL A 75 8.30 26.05 10.50
CA VAL A 75 7.88 27.06 9.51
C VAL A 75 7.48 28.38 10.15
N PHE A 76 7.25 28.37 11.47
CA PHE A 76 6.94 29.55 12.26
C PHE A 76 7.35 29.34 13.72
N GLY A 77 7.79 30.40 14.40
CA GLY A 77 8.28 30.34 15.77
C GLY A 77 9.74 29.90 15.88
N LYS A 78 10.22 29.69 17.11
CA LYS A 78 11.61 29.31 17.38
C LYS A 78 11.79 27.79 17.40
N GLU A 79 13.02 27.37 17.10
CA GLU A 79 13.45 25.99 17.31
C GLU A 79 13.26 25.61 18.79
N PHE A 80 12.47 24.56 19.02
CA PHE A 80 12.51 23.89 20.30
C PHE A 80 13.79 23.04 20.28
N GLU A 81 14.89 23.51 20.85
CA GLU A 81 16.05 22.65 21.12
C GLU A 81 15.57 21.54 22.07
N PRO A 82 15.42 20.29 21.60
CA PRO A 82 15.17 19.19 22.49
C PRO A 82 16.52 18.87 23.13
N ASP A 83 16.75 19.45 24.30
CA ASP A 83 17.88 19.20 25.20
C ASP A 83 18.44 17.76 25.02
N GLU A 84 19.57 17.62 24.31
CA GLU A 84 20.09 16.33 23.80
C GLU A 84 20.28 15.29 24.92
N ARG A 85 20.36 15.75 26.18
CA ARG A 85 20.48 14.93 27.39
C ARG A 85 19.22 14.12 27.73
N LYS A 86 18.05 14.42 27.13
CA LYS A 86 16.83 13.61 27.31
C LYS A 86 16.63 12.50 26.28
N ILE A 87 17.34 12.52 25.16
CA ILE A 87 17.25 11.45 24.14
C ILE A 87 18.10 10.24 24.55
N SER A 88 19.17 10.44 25.31
CA SER A 88 20.03 9.36 25.82
C SER A 88 19.45 8.60 27.02
N LEU A 89 18.54 9.21 27.79
CA LEU A 89 17.88 8.58 28.94
C LEU A 89 16.68 7.71 28.58
N ILE A 90 16.17 7.78 27.34
CA ILE A 90 15.07 6.90 26.88
C ILE A 90 15.59 5.53 26.40
N LYS A 91 16.92 5.38 26.24
CA LYS A 91 17.51 4.13 25.73
C LYS A 91 17.87 3.12 26.81
N ASN A 92 17.99 3.50 28.07
CA ASN A 92 18.34 2.56 29.14
C ASN A 92 17.40 2.71 30.35
N ASP A 93 16.87 1.55 30.72
CA ASP A 93 16.31 1.20 32.03
C ASP A 93 14.80 1.36 32.29
N ARG A 94 14.21 0.17 32.36
CA ARG A 94 12.95 -0.17 33.01
C ARG A 94 12.96 0.29 34.47
N LYS A 95 11.79 0.74 34.94
CA LYS A 95 11.43 0.97 36.35
C LYS A 95 12.20 2.11 37.03
N ASN A 96 11.66 3.32 36.97
CA ASN A 96 11.25 4.06 38.17
C ASN A 96 10.46 5.31 37.77
N SER A 97 9.30 5.47 38.39
CA SER A 97 8.48 6.68 38.30
C SER A 97 9.24 7.81 39.01
N VAL A 98 9.86 8.70 38.24
CA VAL A 98 10.37 9.97 38.74
C VAL A 98 9.42 11.05 38.28
N VAL A 99 8.72 11.64 39.25
CA VAL A 99 7.88 12.83 39.07
C VAL A 99 8.79 13.96 38.56
N LEU A 100 8.71 14.24 37.25
CA LEU A 100 9.35 15.39 36.64
C LEU A 100 8.50 16.63 36.95
N THR A 101 8.91 17.41 37.96
CA THR A 101 8.48 18.80 38.06
C THR A 101 9.18 19.60 36.95
N PRO A 102 8.44 20.28 36.03
CA PRO A 102 9.06 21.05 34.99
C PRO A 102 9.51 22.41 35.56
N LYS A 103 10.81 22.54 35.85
CA LYS A 103 11.48 23.85 35.86
C LYS A 103 12.08 24.09 34.47
N ASN A 104 11.24 24.43 33.50
CA ASN A 104 11.71 25.05 32.25
C ASN A 104 10.99 26.39 32.14
N GLU A 105 11.75 27.47 32.11
CA GLU A 105 11.27 28.77 31.67
C GLU A 105 10.64 28.58 30.29
N ILE A 106 9.32 28.77 30.20
CA ILE A 106 8.58 28.72 28.94
C ILE A 106 9.07 29.94 28.17
N GLU A 107 9.86 29.75 27.11
CA GLU A 107 10.18 30.86 26.21
C GLU A 107 8.86 31.52 25.75
N PRO A 108 8.79 32.86 25.71
CA PRO A 108 7.56 33.55 25.36
C PRO A 108 7.14 33.16 23.94
N GLY A 109 5.91 32.67 23.78
CA GLY A 109 5.38 32.35 22.47
C GLY A 109 5.18 33.60 21.64
N THR A 110 5.11 33.43 20.32
CA THR A 110 4.79 34.52 19.39
C THR A 110 3.27 34.67 19.31
N ILE A 111 2.79 35.91 19.42
CA ILE A 111 1.35 36.19 19.27
C ILE A 111 1.01 36.17 17.78
N LEU A 112 0.18 35.21 17.38
CA LEU A 112 -0.44 35.12 16.08
C LEU A 112 -1.76 35.91 16.11
N PRO A 113 -1.89 37.02 15.36
CA PRO A 113 -3.09 37.86 15.41
C PRO A 113 -4.30 37.11 14.84
N LYS A 114 -5.52 37.53 15.18
CA LYS A 114 -6.74 37.00 14.54
C LYS A 114 -6.65 37.16 13.01
N GLY A 115 -7.02 36.13 12.26
CA GLY A 115 -7.00 36.17 10.81
C GLY A 115 -6.74 34.82 10.17
N SER A 116 -6.24 34.87 8.93
CA SER A 116 -5.81 33.70 8.16
C SER A 116 -4.29 33.76 8.01
N HIS A 117 -3.64 32.64 8.29
CA HIS A 117 -2.19 32.52 8.29
C HIS A 117 -1.77 31.37 7.39
N VAL A 118 -0.75 31.61 6.58
CA VAL A 118 -0.20 30.64 5.63
C VAL A 118 1.27 30.45 5.94
N PHE A 119 1.67 29.20 6.15
CA PHE A 119 3.05 28.83 6.43
C PHE A 119 3.55 27.83 5.38
N ASP A 120 4.45 28.29 4.51
CA ASP A 120 5.01 27.47 3.44
C ASP A 120 6.08 26.50 3.97
N PHE A 121 6.14 25.31 3.37
CA PHE A 121 7.18 24.31 3.65
C PHE A 121 7.67 23.65 2.36
N ASN A 122 8.91 23.15 2.42
CA ASN A 122 9.51 22.41 1.33
C ASN A 122 10.42 21.28 1.84
N PHE A 123 10.26 20.09 1.28
CA PHE A 123 11.11 18.94 1.56
C PHE A 123 11.68 18.37 0.27
N ASN A 124 12.99 18.26 0.18
CA ASN A 124 13.65 17.60 -0.94
C ASN A 124 13.73 16.10 -0.65
N LEU A 125 13.04 15.27 -1.44
CA LEU A 125 13.20 13.83 -1.36
C LEU A 125 14.59 13.46 -1.86
N LEU A 126 15.29 12.62 -1.11
CA LEU A 126 16.56 12.07 -1.57
C LEU A 126 16.33 11.20 -2.81
N LYS A 127 17.34 11.13 -3.68
CA LYS A 127 17.41 10.20 -4.82
C LYS A 127 17.70 8.76 -4.37
N GLU A 128 17.25 8.38 -3.18
CA GLU A 128 17.40 7.04 -2.64
C GLU A 128 16.31 6.13 -3.22
N ASN A 129 16.53 4.81 -3.10
CA ASN A 129 15.62 3.80 -3.62
C ASN A 129 14.39 3.62 -2.72
N LEU A 130 13.60 4.69 -2.54
CA LEU A 130 12.43 4.70 -1.67
C LEU A 130 11.39 3.68 -2.17
N PRO A 131 10.84 2.83 -1.29
CA PRO A 131 9.78 1.91 -1.66
C PRO A 131 8.48 2.66 -1.98
N CYS A 132 7.67 2.14 -2.91
CA CYS A 132 6.33 2.67 -3.19
C CYS A 132 5.45 2.66 -1.95
N SER A 133 4.47 3.56 -1.97
CA SER A 133 3.33 3.47 -1.07
C SER A 133 2.54 2.19 -1.31
N LEU A 134 2.19 1.48 -0.23
CA LEU A 134 1.61 0.16 -0.31
C LEU A 134 0.63 -0.06 0.85
N GLU A 135 -0.56 -0.55 0.53
CA GLU A 135 -1.54 -1.01 1.52
C GLU A 135 -1.81 -2.50 1.30
N THR A 136 -1.51 -3.33 2.29
CA THR A 136 -1.87 -4.75 2.32
C THR A 136 -2.42 -5.12 3.68
N LYS A 137 -3.04 -6.31 3.77
CA LYS A 137 -3.55 -6.82 5.05
C LYS A 137 -2.45 -7.10 6.08
N HIS A 138 -1.17 -7.18 5.70
CA HIS A 138 -0.08 -7.62 6.59
C HIS A 138 1.09 -6.65 6.65
N CYS A 139 1.14 -5.67 5.75
CA CYS A 139 2.18 -4.66 5.69
C CYS A 139 1.65 -3.37 5.04
N THR A 140 2.02 -2.23 5.60
CA THR A 140 1.71 -0.91 5.05
C THR A 140 2.98 -0.10 4.90
N ILE A 141 3.07 0.67 3.82
CA ILE A 141 4.12 1.68 3.59
C ILE A 141 3.42 2.98 3.31
N ARG A 142 3.50 3.91 4.29
CA ARG A 142 2.80 5.19 4.24
C ARG A 142 3.77 6.34 4.32
N TYR A 143 3.51 7.34 3.50
CA TYR A 143 4.19 8.63 3.51
C TYR A 143 3.18 9.72 3.81
N TYR A 144 3.54 10.64 4.68
CA TYR A 144 2.64 11.71 5.10
C TYR A 144 3.39 12.93 5.58
N ILE A 145 2.75 14.09 5.42
CA ILE A 145 3.09 15.33 6.08
C ILE A 145 2.31 15.40 7.39
N LYS A 146 3.03 15.55 8.50
CA LYS A 146 2.46 15.79 9.81
C LYS A 146 2.75 17.22 10.25
N VAL A 147 1.71 17.96 10.58
CA VAL A 147 1.81 19.32 11.10
C VAL A 147 1.38 19.32 12.56
N ILE A 148 2.11 20.04 13.41
CA ILE A 148 1.82 20.23 14.83
C ILE A 148 1.95 21.72 15.12
N ILE A 149 0.87 22.33 15.61
CA ILE A 149 0.89 23.73 16.06
C ILE A 149 1.04 23.73 17.57
N ASN A 150 2.18 24.16 18.09
CA ASN A 150 2.43 24.16 19.53
C ASN A 150 1.92 25.46 20.15
N ILE A 151 0.83 25.37 20.89
CA ILE A 151 0.16 26.52 21.51
C ILE A 151 0.58 26.60 22.97
N THR A 152 0.91 27.81 23.44
CA THR A 152 1.28 28.01 24.85
C THR A 152 0.08 27.67 25.76
N LYS A 153 0.32 26.84 26.79
CA LYS A 153 -0.65 26.46 27.84
C LYS A 153 -1.92 25.72 27.36
N ASN A 154 -2.00 25.33 26.09
CA ASN A 154 -3.13 24.58 25.52
C ASN A 154 -2.65 23.33 24.77
N THR A 155 -3.59 22.46 24.40
CA THR A 155 -3.30 21.28 23.57
C THR A 155 -2.86 21.69 22.16
N SER A 156 -1.79 21.06 21.65
CA SER A 156 -1.29 21.30 20.29
C SER A 156 -2.15 20.58 19.25
N PRO A 157 -2.90 21.28 18.36
CA PRO A 157 -3.60 20.61 17.27
C PRO A 157 -2.61 20.00 16.28
N GLN A 158 -3.00 18.87 15.68
CA GLN A 158 -2.18 18.10 14.76
C GLN A 158 -2.97 17.75 13.50
N GLY A 159 -2.29 17.75 12.36
CA GLY A 159 -2.86 17.42 11.06
C GLY A 159 -1.96 16.47 10.31
N ILE A 160 -2.56 15.55 9.54
CA ILE A 160 -1.83 14.58 8.74
C ILE A 160 -2.43 14.58 7.34
N LYS A 161 -1.57 14.75 6.33
CA LYS A 161 -1.93 14.60 4.90
C LYS A 161 -1.06 13.52 4.28
N TYR A 162 -1.71 12.48 3.75
CA TYR A 162 -1.02 11.37 3.09
C TYR A 162 -0.62 11.71 1.65
N ILE A 163 0.50 11.15 1.21
CA ILE A 163 1.02 11.29 -0.15
C ILE A 163 1.40 9.92 -0.71
N THR A 164 1.32 9.78 -2.03
CA THR A 164 1.77 8.58 -2.74
C THR A 164 3.19 8.78 -3.27
N ILE A 165 4.10 7.88 -2.90
CA ILE A 165 5.45 7.79 -3.51
C ILE A 165 5.46 6.66 -4.55
N ILE A 166 5.89 6.99 -5.77
CA ILE A 166 6.12 6.06 -6.87
C ILE A 166 7.61 5.69 -6.91
N GLY A 167 7.99 4.67 -6.14
CA GLY A 167 9.34 4.13 -6.12
C GLY A 167 9.35 2.61 -5.97
N PRO A 168 10.46 1.90 -6.13
CA PRO A 168 11.76 2.39 -6.58
C PRO A 168 11.75 2.97 -8.02
N GLN A 169 12.75 3.77 -8.37
CA GLN A 169 12.96 4.20 -9.75
C GLN A 169 13.49 3.00 -10.55
N LEU A 170 12.64 2.47 -11.43
CA LEU A 170 12.94 1.31 -12.25
C LEU A 170 12.71 1.67 -13.71
N ASP A 171 13.81 1.79 -14.45
CA ASP A 171 13.78 2.08 -15.87
C ASP A 171 13.74 0.78 -16.69
N CYS A 172 12.61 0.57 -17.38
CA CYS A 172 12.43 -0.58 -18.25
C CYS A 172 13.40 -0.61 -19.45
N MET A 173 14.11 0.49 -19.73
CA MET A 173 15.15 0.58 -20.76
C MET A 173 16.53 0.12 -20.28
N GLU A 174 16.74 -0.20 -19.01
CA GLU A 174 18.05 -0.68 -18.53
C GLU A 174 18.49 -1.93 -19.29
N GLU A 175 19.77 -1.98 -19.67
CA GLU A 175 20.35 -3.02 -20.52
C GLU A 175 20.05 -4.45 -20.01
N LYS A 176 20.09 -4.64 -18.69
CA LYS A 176 19.82 -5.93 -18.04
C LYS A 176 18.39 -6.45 -18.23
N TYR A 177 17.45 -5.58 -18.60
CA TYR A 177 16.04 -5.93 -18.83
C TYR A 177 15.68 -6.10 -20.31
N MET A 178 16.58 -5.69 -21.20
CA MET A 178 16.35 -5.58 -22.63
C MET A 178 16.70 -6.85 -23.41
N SER A 179 17.35 -7.81 -22.77
CA SER A 179 17.70 -9.09 -23.39
C SER A 179 16.49 -10.00 -23.51
N SER A 180 16.37 -10.66 -24.67
CA SER A 180 15.32 -11.66 -24.87
C SER A 180 15.61 -12.91 -24.06
N ILE A 181 14.61 -13.40 -23.34
CA ILE A 181 14.68 -14.65 -22.59
C ILE A 181 14.06 -15.76 -23.43
N ILE A 182 14.85 -16.77 -23.76
CA ILE A 182 14.42 -17.94 -24.52
C ILE A 182 14.36 -19.13 -23.57
N SER A 183 13.24 -19.84 -23.55
CA SER A 183 13.08 -21.08 -22.80
C SER A 183 12.48 -22.14 -23.72
N GLN A 184 12.87 -23.40 -23.55
CA GLN A 184 12.35 -24.50 -24.33
C GLN A 184 12.27 -25.75 -23.47
N ASP A 185 11.20 -26.51 -23.63
CA ASP A 185 10.99 -27.79 -22.97
C ASP A 185 10.21 -28.73 -23.89
N HIS A 186 10.44 -30.03 -23.75
CA HIS A 186 9.83 -31.06 -24.56
C HIS A 186 9.64 -32.34 -23.76
N ARG A 187 8.43 -32.91 -23.84
CA ARG A 187 8.05 -34.10 -23.08
C ARG A 187 7.48 -35.18 -23.98
N LEU A 188 8.04 -36.39 -23.82
CA LEU A 188 7.48 -37.62 -24.41
C LEU A 188 6.44 -38.20 -23.44
N LYS A 189 5.23 -38.49 -23.94
CA LYS A 189 4.21 -39.25 -23.22
C LYS A 189 4.03 -40.62 -23.87
N CYS A 190 4.22 -41.68 -23.09
CA CYS A 190 3.93 -43.05 -23.52
C CYS A 190 2.62 -43.50 -22.84
N LEU A 191 1.59 -43.79 -23.63
CA LEU A 191 0.38 -44.45 -23.12
C LEU A 191 0.63 -45.96 -23.03
N ARG A 192 -0.03 -46.63 -22.07
CA ARG A 192 0.20 -48.05 -21.66
C ARG A 192 0.14 -49.10 -22.79
N PHE A 193 -0.26 -48.74 -24.02
CA PHE A 193 -0.30 -49.60 -25.20
C PHE A 193 0.27 -48.92 -26.46
N CYS A 194 1.56 -48.53 -26.40
CA CYS A 194 2.43 -48.26 -27.55
C CYS A 194 2.16 -47.02 -28.43
N GLN A 195 1.25 -46.11 -28.10
CA GLN A 195 1.23 -44.78 -28.72
C GLN A 195 2.15 -43.82 -27.94
N ARG A 196 3.19 -43.34 -28.63
CA ARG A 196 4.10 -42.28 -28.16
C ARG A 196 3.62 -40.95 -28.72
N GLY A 197 3.05 -40.10 -27.87
CA GLY A 197 2.81 -38.70 -28.20
C GLY A 197 3.93 -37.83 -27.65
N SER A 198 4.18 -36.68 -28.28
CA SER A 198 5.11 -35.70 -27.72
C SER A 198 4.51 -34.31 -27.70
N VAL A 199 4.97 -33.49 -26.76
CA VAL A 199 4.60 -32.09 -26.69
C VAL A 199 5.87 -31.26 -26.51
N GLY A 200 6.01 -30.22 -27.32
CA GLY A 200 7.13 -29.28 -27.28
C GLY A 200 6.63 -27.86 -27.14
N LEU A 201 7.32 -27.08 -26.31
CA LEU A 201 7.07 -25.66 -26.13
C LEU A 201 8.40 -24.92 -26.22
N ARG A 202 8.45 -23.87 -27.04
CA ARG A 202 9.56 -22.94 -27.11
C ARG A 202 9.03 -21.53 -26.98
N LEU A 203 9.54 -20.78 -26.02
CA LEU A 203 9.13 -19.42 -25.72
C LEU A 203 10.27 -18.44 -26.01
N ASN A 204 9.90 -17.29 -26.55
CA ASN A 204 10.78 -16.14 -26.69
C ASN A 204 10.06 -14.92 -26.12
N LEU A 205 10.50 -14.49 -24.94
CA LEU A 205 10.06 -13.26 -24.30
C LEU A 205 11.07 -12.15 -24.65
N ARG A 206 10.61 -11.08 -25.31
CA ARG A 206 11.52 -10.06 -25.86
C ARG A 206 12.29 -9.28 -24.80
N ARG A 207 11.65 -8.97 -23.66
CA ARG A 207 12.19 -8.23 -22.52
C ARG A 207 11.52 -8.68 -21.24
N CYS A 208 12.14 -8.44 -20.09
CA CYS A 208 11.59 -8.85 -18.79
C CYS A 208 11.09 -7.70 -17.90
N ALA A 209 11.26 -6.43 -18.30
CA ALA A 209 10.70 -5.29 -17.57
C ALA A 209 9.56 -4.63 -18.33
N TYR A 210 8.49 -4.25 -17.64
CA TYR A 210 7.30 -3.59 -18.20
C TYR A 210 6.64 -2.64 -17.19
N VAL A 211 5.85 -1.68 -17.66
CA VAL A 211 4.99 -0.81 -16.85
C VAL A 211 3.52 -1.22 -17.02
N GLY A 212 2.68 -0.93 -16.02
CA GLY A 212 1.24 -1.14 -16.13
C GLY A 212 0.67 -0.47 -17.37
N GLY A 213 -0.19 -1.16 -18.12
CA GLY A 213 -0.76 -0.70 -19.39
C GLY A 213 0.01 -1.12 -20.65
N GLU A 214 1.27 -1.55 -20.52
CA GLU A 214 2.05 -2.10 -21.65
C GLU A 214 1.61 -3.52 -22.03
N ASN A 215 1.86 -3.89 -23.30
CA ASN A 215 1.62 -5.24 -23.80
C ASN A 215 2.87 -6.13 -23.67
N ILE A 216 2.70 -7.37 -23.20
CA ILE A 216 3.77 -8.37 -23.16
C ILE A 216 4.05 -8.87 -24.57
N TRP A 217 5.32 -8.87 -24.98
CA TRP A 217 5.74 -9.36 -26.30
C TRP A 217 6.35 -10.75 -26.14
N LEU A 218 5.48 -11.76 -26.26
CA LEU A 218 5.81 -13.17 -26.11
C LEU A 218 5.47 -13.90 -27.40
N ARG A 219 6.44 -14.71 -27.88
CA ARG A 219 6.23 -15.67 -28.95
C ARG A 219 6.35 -17.09 -28.40
N ALA A 220 5.47 -17.97 -28.83
CA ALA A 220 5.52 -19.38 -28.48
C ALA A 220 5.45 -20.26 -29.74
N ASP A 221 6.44 -21.12 -29.93
CA ASP A 221 6.39 -22.20 -30.91
C ASP A 221 5.96 -23.48 -30.17
N ILE A 222 4.82 -24.04 -30.55
CA ILE A 222 4.16 -25.15 -29.87
C ILE A 222 4.08 -26.32 -30.84
N GLU A 223 4.55 -27.48 -30.40
CA GLU A 223 4.46 -28.74 -31.14
C GLU A 223 3.56 -29.70 -30.35
N ASN A 224 2.35 -29.95 -30.85
CA ASN A 224 1.41 -30.89 -30.25
C ASN A 224 1.35 -32.17 -31.09
N TRP A 225 2.22 -33.14 -30.81
CA TRP A 225 2.18 -34.49 -31.42
C TRP A 225 1.42 -35.49 -30.55
N GLN A 226 0.37 -35.01 -29.87
CA GLN A 226 -0.54 -35.83 -29.08
C GLN A 226 -1.84 -36.06 -29.85
N ASN A 227 -2.74 -36.87 -29.27
CA ASN A 227 -4.06 -37.21 -29.80
C ASN A 227 -5.20 -36.49 -29.06
N PHE A 228 -4.90 -35.31 -28.51
CA PHE A 228 -5.85 -34.45 -27.84
C PHE A 228 -5.42 -32.99 -28.01
N ILE A 229 -6.37 -32.08 -27.78
CA ILE A 229 -6.19 -30.65 -27.91
C ILE A 229 -5.44 -30.09 -26.70
N VAL A 230 -4.57 -29.10 -26.95
CA VAL A 230 -3.88 -28.35 -25.89
C VAL A 230 -4.15 -26.86 -25.98
N TYR A 231 -3.98 -26.14 -24.88
CA TYR A 231 -4.14 -24.70 -24.79
C TYR A 231 -2.87 -24.08 -24.21
N LEU A 232 -2.42 -22.96 -24.77
CA LEU A 232 -1.36 -22.16 -24.16
C LEU A 232 -1.96 -21.32 -23.03
N LYS A 233 -1.40 -21.47 -21.83
CA LYS A 233 -1.83 -20.74 -20.64
C LYS A 233 -0.70 -19.86 -20.13
N ILE A 234 -0.99 -18.59 -19.91
CA ILE A 234 -0.03 -17.58 -19.47
C ILE A 234 -0.61 -16.93 -18.21
N ARG A 235 0.16 -16.91 -17.13
CA ARG A 235 -0.25 -16.33 -15.84
C ARG A 235 0.83 -15.43 -15.28
N LEU A 236 0.45 -14.21 -14.89
CA LEU A 236 1.32 -13.33 -14.13
C LEU A 236 0.98 -13.45 -12.65
N TYR A 237 1.94 -13.85 -11.84
CA TYR A 237 1.80 -13.88 -10.39
C TYR A 237 2.57 -12.75 -9.74
N GLN A 238 1.89 -12.04 -8.84
CA GLN A 238 2.50 -11.14 -7.88
C GLN A 238 2.86 -11.92 -6.62
N ASN A 239 4.11 -11.87 -6.23
CA ASN A 239 4.59 -12.44 -4.98
C ASN A 239 4.95 -11.30 -4.03
N VAL A 240 4.29 -11.26 -2.87
CA VAL A 240 4.58 -10.32 -1.78
C VAL A 240 5.13 -11.12 -0.61
N GLU A 241 6.42 -10.95 -0.36
CA GLU A 241 7.12 -11.57 0.76
C GLU A 241 7.26 -10.56 1.89
N ILE A 242 6.63 -10.85 3.03
CA ILE A 242 6.69 -10.02 4.23
C ILE A 242 7.56 -10.74 5.25
N ARG A 243 8.57 -10.05 5.75
CA ARG A 243 9.59 -10.63 6.61
C ARG A 243 9.80 -9.76 7.84
N ILE A 244 9.64 -10.35 9.02
CA ILE A 244 9.88 -9.70 10.30
C ILE A 244 11.05 -10.41 10.98
N ASP A 245 12.18 -9.70 11.08
CA ASP A 245 13.35 -10.18 11.81
C ASP A 245 13.42 -9.57 13.20
N LYS A 246 13.47 -10.41 14.22
CA LYS A 246 13.82 -10.04 15.59
C LYS A 246 15.08 -10.80 16.00
N ARG A 247 15.80 -10.29 17.01
CA ARG A 247 17.13 -10.80 17.43
C ARG A 247 17.22 -12.33 17.54
N ASN A 248 16.14 -13.00 17.91
CA ASN A 248 16.12 -14.45 18.16
C ASN A 248 15.13 -15.20 17.25
N TYR A 249 14.54 -14.55 16.25
CA TYR A 249 13.40 -15.11 15.52
C TYR A 249 13.07 -14.33 14.24
N THR A 250 12.90 -15.03 13.13
CA THR A 250 12.44 -14.48 11.85
C THR A 250 11.14 -15.16 11.45
N GLU A 251 10.13 -14.37 11.09
CA GLU A 251 8.91 -14.86 10.44
C GLU A 251 8.75 -14.30 9.07
N THR A 252 8.35 -15.18 8.15
CA THR A 252 8.15 -14.83 6.75
C THR A 252 6.77 -15.30 6.31
N LYS A 253 6.06 -14.44 5.61
CA LYS A 253 4.82 -14.78 4.93
C LYS A 253 4.93 -14.43 3.46
N LEU A 254 4.77 -15.45 2.61
CA LEU A 254 4.65 -15.29 1.17
C LEU A 254 3.18 -15.27 0.77
N ILE A 255 2.76 -14.22 0.08
CA ILE A 255 1.42 -14.07 -0.48
C ILE A 255 1.57 -14.05 -1.99
N GLN A 256 0.93 -15.01 -2.67
CA GLN A 256 0.90 -15.09 -4.12
C GLN A 256 -0.49 -14.73 -4.63
N SER A 257 -0.57 -13.73 -5.50
CA SER A 257 -1.82 -13.25 -6.11
C SER A 257 -1.73 -13.38 -7.63
N LEU A 258 -2.80 -13.84 -8.28
CA LEU A 258 -2.89 -13.91 -9.74
C LEU A 258 -3.24 -12.52 -10.27
N ALA A 259 -2.30 -11.88 -10.98
CA ALA A 259 -2.46 -10.55 -11.52
C ALA A 259 -3.07 -10.54 -12.92
N LEU A 260 -2.77 -11.57 -13.73
CA LEU A 260 -3.25 -11.69 -15.10
C LEU A 260 -3.29 -13.17 -15.47
N GLU A 261 -4.33 -13.57 -16.20
CA GLU A 261 -4.43 -14.89 -16.80
C GLU A 261 -4.88 -14.74 -18.25
N TYR A 262 -4.23 -15.49 -19.14
CA TYR A 262 -4.56 -15.60 -20.54
C TYR A 262 -4.57 -17.08 -20.93
N LYS A 263 -5.57 -17.46 -21.72
CA LYS A 263 -5.69 -18.78 -22.33
C LYS A 263 -5.89 -18.60 -23.84
N SER A 264 -5.07 -19.31 -24.63
CA SER A 264 -5.19 -19.26 -26.09
C SER A 264 -6.40 -20.03 -26.59
N ASN A 265 -6.63 -19.94 -27.90
CA ASN A 265 -7.50 -20.86 -28.61
C ASN A 265 -6.96 -22.30 -28.53
N ALA A 266 -7.84 -23.25 -28.83
CA ALA A 266 -7.50 -24.66 -28.94
C ALA A 266 -6.40 -24.89 -29.99
N ILE A 267 -5.38 -25.65 -29.62
CA ILE A 267 -4.32 -26.11 -30.50
C ILE A 267 -4.59 -27.57 -30.81
N GLU A 268 -4.91 -27.84 -32.06
CA GLU A 268 -5.34 -29.15 -32.54
C GLU A 268 -4.27 -30.23 -32.32
N GLU A 269 -4.74 -31.48 -32.25
CA GLU A 269 -3.87 -32.65 -32.18
C GLU A 269 -2.96 -32.78 -33.43
N SER A 270 -1.81 -33.43 -33.25
CA SER A 270 -0.83 -33.66 -34.32
C SER A 270 -0.47 -32.43 -35.16
N SER A 271 -0.38 -31.26 -34.52
CA SER A 271 -0.20 -29.97 -35.18
C SER A 271 0.97 -29.15 -34.61
N ARG A 272 1.32 -28.08 -35.32
CA ARG A 272 2.26 -27.05 -34.86
C ARG A 272 1.58 -25.69 -34.87
N TYR A 273 1.79 -24.92 -33.81
CA TYR A 273 1.18 -23.60 -33.63
C TYR A 273 2.24 -22.58 -33.23
N ASN A 274 2.26 -21.44 -33.93
CA ASN A 274 3.16 -20.34 -33.62
C ASN A 274 2.31 -19.18 -33.08
N PHE A 275 2.31 -19.02 -31.77
CA PHE A 275 1.63 -17.94 -31.08
C PHE A 275 2.46 -16.65 -31.13
N ASP A 276 1.83 -15.54 -31.49
CA ASP A 276 2.41 -14.19 -31.37
C ASP A 276 1.43 -13.25 -30.68
N SER A 277 1.75 -12.84 -29.44
CA SER A 277 0.89 -11.95 -28.65
C SER A 277 0.64 -10.60 -29.33
N THR A 278 1.51 -10.16 -30.24
CA THR A 278 1.34 -8.88 -30.94
C THR A 278 0.31 -8.94 -32.07
N LYS A 279 0.02 -10.14 -32.59
CA LYS A 279 -0.86 -10.34 -33.75
C LYS A 279 -2.22 -10.88 -33.38
N GLU A 280 -2.26 -11.82 -32.44
CA GLU A 280 -3.48 -12.54 -32.08
C GLU A 280 -4.25 -11.83 -30.97
N CYS A 281 -3.59 -11.63 -29.82
CA CYS A 281 -4.21 -11.03 -28.66
C CYS A 281 -3.16 -10.28 -27.81
N PRO A 282 -3.20 -8.94 -27.76
CA PRO A 282 -2.27 -8.17 -26.95
C PRO A 282 -2.53 -8.43 -25.47
N ILE A 283 -1.55 -9.04 -24.81
CA ILE A 283 -1.59 -9.35 -23.38
C ILE A 283 -1.17 -8.10 -22.59
N LYS A 284 -2.15 -7.30 -22.16
CA LYS A 284 -1.92 -6.05 -21.44
C LYS A 284 -1.67 -6.30 -19.94
N ILE A 285 -0.62 -5.69 -19.41
CA ILE A 285 -0.30 -5.75 -17.98
C ILE A 285 -1.23 -4.81 -17.22
N PRO A 286 -1.90 -5.26 -16.15
CA PRO A 286 -2.70 -4.38 -15.31
C PRO A 286 -1.82 -3.38 -14.55
N VAL A 287 -2.44 -2.36 -13.96
CA VAL A 287 -1.71 -1.40 -13.11
C VAL A 287 -1.33 -2.07 -11.80
N LEU A 288 -0.04 -2.27 -11.55
CA LEU A 288 0.48 -3.04 -10.44
C LEU A 288 1.51 -2.23 -9.62
N PRO A 289 1.69 -2.54 -8.33
CA PRO A 289 2.82 -2.00 -7.57
C PRO A 289 4.14 -2.32 -8.25
N PRO A 290 5.10 -1.39 -8.29
CA PRO A 290 6.40 -1.66 -8.88
C PRO A 290 7.11 -2.80 -8.15
N THR A 291 8.05 -3.44 -8.84
CA THR A 291 8.94 -4.43 -8.22
C THR A 291 9.81 -3.75 -7.16
N MET A 292 9.92 -4.34 -5.98
CA MET A 292 10.64 -3.75 -4.86
C MET A 292 11.43 -4.84 -4.15
N ILE A 293 12.63 -5.11 -4.65
CA ILE A 293 13.55 -6.08 -4.05
C ILE A 293 14.67 -5.27 -3.39
N GLY A 294 14.82 -5.44 -2.07
CA GLY A 294 15.86 -4.75 -1.30
C GLY A 294 15.58 -3.28 -0.94
N SER A 295 14.47 -2.67 -1.41
CA SER A 295 14.10 -1.29 -1.07
C SER A 295 13.53 -1.16 0.36
N CYS A 296 12.90 -2.20 0.89
CA CYS A 296 12.33 -2.26 2.24
C CYS A 296 12.74 -3.59 2.90
N LYS A 297 13.08 -3.54 4.20
CA LYS A 297 13.49 -4.75 4.94
C LYS A 297 12.31 -5.64 5.31
N LEU A 298 11.12 -5.03 5.41
CA LEU A 298 9.89 -5.66 5.89
C LEU A 298 9.10 -6.34 4.78
N VAL A 299 9.20 -5.87 3.54
CA VAL A 299 8.41 -6.37 2.42
C VAL A 299 9.20 -6.32 1.12
N GLN A 300 9.04 -7.36 0.32
CA GLN A 300 9.54 -7.45 -1.04
C GLN A 300 8.41 -7.82 -1.99
N ILE A 301 8.35 -7.17 -3.15
CA ILE A 301 7.39 -7.50 -4.21
C ILE A 301 8.15 -7.87 -5.46
N TYR A 302 7.85 -9.02 -6.03
CA TYR A 302 8.40 -9.50 -7.29
C TYR A 302 7.36 -10.27 -8.09
N TYR A 303 7.56 -10.36 -9.40
CA TYR A 303 6.59 -10.94 -10.32
C TYR A 303 7.18 -12.11 -11.09
N ILE A 304 6.36 -13.15 -11.31
CA ILE A 304 6.73 -14.32 -12.10
C ILE A 304 5.65 -14.54 -13.15
N LEU A 305 6.06 -14.54 -14.41
CA LEU A 305 5.23 -14.97 -15.53
C LEU A 305 5.40 -16.48 -15.71
N LYS A 306 4.34 -17.23 -15.47
CA LYS A 306 4.29 -18.68 -15.67
C LYS A 306 3.58 -18.99 -16.97
N VAL A 307 4.21 -19.80 -17.80
CA VAL A 307 3.65 -20.26 -19.06
C VAL A 307 3.65 -21.79 -19.06
N CYS A 308 2.52 -22.39 -19.40
CA CYS A 308 2.36 -23.84 -19.50
C CYS A 308 1.39 -24.22 -20.62
N LEU A 309 1.35 -25.50 -20.96
CA LEU A 309 0.33 -26.07 -21.81
C LEU A 309 -0.70 -26.81 -20.94
N GLU A 310 -1.97 -26.52 -21.15
CA GLU A 310 -3.10 -27.17 -20.49
C GLU A 310 -3.80 -28.09 -21.49
N ASP A 311 -4.06 -29.34 -21.12
CA ASP A 311 -4.83 -30.28 -21.95
C ASP A 311 -6.35 -30.15 -21.74
N GLU A 312 -7.13 -30.88 -22.53
CA GLU A 312 -8.60 -30.93 -22.43
C GLU A 312 -9.13 -31.40 -21.06
N TYR A 313 -8.31 -32.09 -20.27
CA TYR A 313 -8.62 -32.53 -18.90
C TYR A 313 -8.14 -31.55 -17.82
N SER A 314 -7.77 -30.32 -18.22
CA SER A 314 -7.22 -29.29 -17.32
C SER A 314 -5.93 -29.70 -16.62
N LYS A 315 -5.15 -30.61 -17.21
CA LYS A 315 -3.83 -30.97 -16.71
C LYS A 315 -2.79 -30.09 -17.38
N GLU A 316 -1.98 -29.45 -16.53
CA GLU A 316 -0.90 -28.55 -16.96
C GLU A 316 0.43 -29.30 -17.08
N ASP A 317 1.17 -29.01 -18.15
CA ASP A 317 2.48 -29.57 -18.50
C ASP A 317 3.41 -28.49 -19.09
N LEU A 318 4.72 -28.77 -19.15
CA LEU A 318 5.78 -27.87 -19.66
C LEU A 318 5.78 -26.47 -19.00
N PHE A 319 5.93 -26.43 -17.69
CA PHE A 319 5.98 -25.17 -16.93
C PHE A 319 7.27 -24.40 -17.20
N MET A 320 7.14 -23.13 -17.58
CA MET A 320 8.23 -22.18 -17.74
C MET A 320 7.96 -20.93 -16.92
N ASP A 321 8.88 -20.59 -16.02
CA ASP A 321 8.77 -19.45 -15.13
C ASP A 321 9.77 -18.36 -15.55
N PHE A 322 9.28 -17.16 -15.84
CA PHE A 322 10.09 -15.99 -16.18
C PHE A 322 9.96 -14.92 -15.10
N PRO A 323 11.06 -14.46 -14.48
CA PRO A 323 11.00 -13.31 -13.59
C PRO A 323 10.67 -12.06 -14.41
N LEU A 324 9.62 -11.33 -14.01
CA LEU A 324 9.26 -10.04 -14.60
C LEU A 324 9.49 -8.91 -13.61
N ILE A 325 9.86 -7.75 -14.15
CA ILE A 325 10.04 -6.50 -13.43
C ILE A 325 8.91 -5.57 -13.83
N ILE A 326 8.11 -5.16 -12.86
CA ILE A 326 7.17 -4.06 -13.01
C ILE A 326 7.89 -2.76 -12.67
N GLY A 327 8.12 -1.92 -13.69
CA GLY A 327 8.87 -0.69 -13.59
C GLY A 327 8.01 0.54 -13.26
N THR A 328 8.67 1.68 -13.09
CA THR A 328 8.04 2.99 -12.88
C THR A 328 8.30 3.96 -14.02
N ILE A 329 9.28 3.66 -14.89
CA ILE A 329 9.63 4.43 -16.08
C ILE A 329 9.45 3.52 -17.31
N PRO A 330 8.54 3.85 -18.25
CA PRO A 330 8.17 2.98 -19.34
C PRO A 330 9.23 2.90 -20.44
N TYR A 331 9.09 1.89 -21.31
CA TYR A 331 9.89 1.73 -22.51
C TYR A 331 9.54 2.83 -23.53
N ARG A 332 10.53 3.63 -23.98
CA ARG A 332 10.29 4.86 -24.80
C ARG A 332 10.75 4.76 -26.26
N TYR A 333 11.15 3.58 -26.71
CA TYR A 333 11.70 3.38 -28.05
C TYR A 333 10.84 2.43 -28.90
N PRO A 334 10.62 2.69 -30.20
CA PRO A 334 10.99 3.89 -30.95
C PRO A 334 10.16 5.13 -30.50
N PRO A 335 10.62 6.36 -30.78
CA PRO A 335 9.92 7.59 -30.39
C PRO A 335 8.46 7.69 -30.88
N SER A 336 8.12 6.98 -31.95
CA SER A 336 6.76 6.88 -32.50
C SER A 336 5.77 6.15 -31.58
N MET A 337 6.24 5.43 -30.57
CA MET A 337 5.42 4.72 -29.57
C MET A 337 5.28 5.49 -28.24
N GLN A 338 5.72 6.75 -28.17
CA GLN A 338 5.68 7.53 -26.93
C GLN A 338 4.25 7.85 -26.48
N GLY A 339 3.82 7.15 -25.43
CA GLY A 339 2.58 7.33 -24.71
C GLY A 339 2.64 8.40 -23.63
N THR A 340 1.52 8.59 -22.93
CA THR A 340 1.44 9.43 -21.72
C THR A 340 1.44 8.56 -20.47
N ILE A 341 1.91 9.12 -19.36
CA ILE A 341 1.84 8.48 -18.04
C ILE A 341 0.61 9.03 -17.32
N SER A 342 -0.22 8.13 -16.81
CA SER A 342 -1.28 8.43 -15.84
C SER A 342 -1.10 7.57 -14.59
N TYR A 343 -1.94 7.78 -13.58
CA TYR A 343 -1.93 6.99 -12.34
C TYR A 343 -3.30 6.39 -12.11
N GLU A 344 -3.33 5.12 -11.71
CA GLU A 344 -4.58 4.40 -11.45
C GLU A 344 -4.42 3.49 -10.22
N PHE A 345 -5.53 3.10 -9.63
CA PHE A 345 -5.53 2.13 -8.52
C PHE A 345 -5.14 0.75 -9.00
N CYS A 346 -4.46 0.01 -8.12
CA CYS A 346 -4.19 -1.39 -8.31
C CYS A 346 -5.51 -2.21 -8.29
N PRO A 347 -5.68 -3.21 -9.17
CA PRO A 347 -6.89 -4.05 -9.19
C PRO A 347 -7.17 -4.74 -7.84
N PRO A 348 -8.45 -5.02 -7.52
CA PRO A 348 -8.84 -5.51 -6.19
C PRO A 348 -8.45 -6.97 -5.91
N PHE A 349 -7.89 -7.70 -6.87
CA PHE A 349 -7.48 -9.10 -6.72
C PHE A 349 -5.98 -9.30 -6.46
N VAL A 350 -5.19 -8.22 -6.43
CA VAL A 350 -3.74 -8.22 -6.13
C VAL A 350 -3.44 -7.39 -4.88
N GLU A 351 -2.33 -7.69 -4.22
CA GLU A 351 -1.87 -6.92 -3.06
C GLU A 351 -1.49 -5.50 -3.49
N GLY A 352 -1.86 -4.50 -2.67
CA GLY A 352 -1.85 -3.08 -3.02
C GLY A 352 -3.19 -2.56 -3.53
N GLY A 353 -4.05 -3.44 -4.07
CA GLY A 353 -5.41 -3.10 -4.50
C GLY A 353 -6.51 -3.76 -3.67
N LYS A 354 -6.23 -4.96 -3.13
CA LYS A 354 -7.18 -5.80 -2.39
C LYS A 354 -7.58 -5.30 -1.01
N PHE A 355 -6.73 -4.50 -0.37
CA PHE A 355 -6.94 -4.06 1.01
C PHE A 355 -6.85 -2.54 1.12
N ILE A 356 -7.83 -1.96 1.80
CA ILE A 356 -7.81 -0.57 2.25
C ILE A 356 -7.92 -0.62 3.77
N SER A 357 -7.04 0.12 4.43
CA SER A 357 -7.03 0.19 5.89
C SER A 357 -8.35 0.79 6.41
N PRO A 358 -8.93 0.26 7.50
CA PRO A 358 -10.15 0.82 8.09
C PRO A 358 -10.04 2.31 8.43
N GLU A 359 -8.83 2.81 8.74
CA GLU A 359 -8.60 4.24 9.01
C GLU A 359 -8.87 5.15 7.80
N PHE A 360 -8.96 4.58 6.59
CA PHE A 360 -9.25 5.32 5.36
C PHE A 360 -10.67 5.08 4.85
N LYS A 361 -11.44 4.19 5.49
CA LYS A 361 -12.86 4.01 5.19
C LYS A 361 -13.65 4.97 6.09
N LEU A 362 -14.33 5.95 5.51
CA LEU A 362 -15.35 6.71 6.23
C LEU A 362 -16.54 5.79 6.50
N SER A 363 -16.97 5.68 7.75
CA SER A 363 -18.07 4.81 8.17
C SER A 363 -19.43 5.46 7.87
N ASP A 364 -20.33 4.72 7.22
CA ASP A 364 -21.77 5.03 7.13
C ASP A 364 -22.52 4.74 8.44
N GLU A 365 -22.00 5.21 9.58
CA GLU A 365 -22.78 5.21 10.82
C GLU A 365 -23.61 6.49 10.91
N TYR A 366 -24.58 6.62 10.00
CA TYR A 366 -25.74 7.51 10.12
C TYR A 366 -26.99 6.79 9.59
N ASN A 367 -27.24 5.56 10.05
CA ASN A 367 -28.55 4.91 10.01
C ASN A 367 -28.47 3.62 10.84
N ASP A 368 -28.78 3.71 12.13
CA ASP A 368 -29.55 2.70 12.90
C ASP A 368 -29.49 3.04 14.39
N GLU A 369 -30.45 3.86 14.83
CA GLU A 369 -30.79 4.02 16.24
C GLU A 369 -31.47 2.74 16.76
N GLN A 370 -30.67 1.75 17.20
CA GLN A 370 -31.08 0.82 18.28
C GLN A 370 -29.97 -0.09 18.86
N HIS A 371 -28.68 0.26 18.72
CA HIS A 371 -27.60 -0.37 19.50
C HIS A 371 -26.81 0.63 20.36
N LEU A 372 -27.53 1.59 20.96
CA LEU A 372 -27.01 2.70 21.78
C LEU A 372 -27.03 2.42 23.30
N LEU A 373 -26.75 1.18 23.73
CA LEU A 373 -26.70 0.87 25.17
C LEU A 373 -25.52 0.03 25.64
N ASN A 374 -24.48 -0.20 24.82
CA ASN A 374 -23.28 -0.91 25.27
C ASN A 374 -21.97 -0.48 24.57
N ARG A 375 -21.77 0.82 24.39
CA ARG A 375 -20.44 1.38 24.05
C ARG A 375 -20.18 2.67 24.83
N GLU A 376 -19.45 2.53 25.94
CA GLU A 376 -18.63 3.60 26.50
C GLU A 376 -17.28 3.68 25.75
N PRO A 377 -16.68 4.88 25.63
CA PRO A 377 -15.58 5.17 24.72
C PRO A 377 -14.30 4.45 25.11
N THR A 378 -13.78 3.58 24.24
CA THR A 378 -12.54 2.84 24.51
C THR A 378 -11.32 3.71 24.27
N ILE A 379 -10.81 4.25 25.38
CA ILE A 379 -9.44 4.71 25.60
C ILE A 379 -8.47 3.57 25.23
N LEU A 380 -7.55 3.79 24.28
CA LEU A 380 -6.42 2.88 24.07
C LEU A 380 -5.34 3.12 25.13
N THR A 381 -5.53 2.58 26.32
CA THR A 381 -4.43 2.25 27.24
C THR A 381 -4.10 0.77 27.07
N MET A 382 -2.85 0.47 26.72
CA MET A 382 -2.35 -0.90 26.77
C MET A 382 -2.27 -1.34 28.23
N ASN A 383 -3.07 -2.34 28.61
CA ASN A 383 -2.71 -3.33 29.62
C ASN A 383 -3.18 -4.70 29.14
N ILE A 384 -2.26 -5.65 29.22
CA ILE A 384 -2.49 -7.08 28.99
C ILE A 384 -3.20 -7.61 30.24
N ASP A 385 -4.29 -8.36 30.05
CA ASP A 385 -4.48 -9.62 30.75
C ASP A 385 -5.51 -10.52 30.04
N GLU A 386 -5.25 -11.82 30.18
CA GLU A 386 -5.87 -12.98 29.55
C GLU A 386 -7.22 -13.32 30.21
N ASN A 387 -8.24 -13.69 29.43
CA ASN A 387 -9.03 -14.93 29.58
C ASN A 387 -10.31 -14.99 28.71
N GLU A 388 -10.62 -16.23 28.31
CA GLU A 388 -11.89 -16.83 27.84
C GLU A 388 -12.47 -16.43 26.47
N VAL A 389 -12.39 -17.26 25.40
CA VAL A 389 -13.01 -18.59 25.10
C VAL A 389 -14.36 -18.48 24.35
N SER A 390 -14.28 -18.78 23.05
CA SER A 390 -15.17 -19.59 22.18
C SER A 390 -16.71 -19.49 22.28
N LYS A 391 -17.38 -19.28 21.12
CA LYS A 391 -18.09 -20.35 20.38
C LYS A 391 -18.87 -19.91 19.11
N THR A 392 -18.66 -20.74 18.07
CA THR A 392 -19.55 -21.26 16.99
C THR A 392 -20.26 -20.39 15.94
N PHE A 393 -19.93 -20.78 14.69
CA PHE A 393 -20.73 -20.86 13.46
C PHE A 393 -22.24 -21.05 13.64
N LEU A 394 -23.02 -20.40 12.77
CA LEU A 394 -24.10 -21.02 11.98
C LEU A 394 -24.42 -20.15 10.75
N ASP A 395 -24.63 -20.84 9.63
CA ASP A 395 -24.99 -20.34 8.30
C ASP A 395 -26.33 -19.61 8.27
N VAL A 396 -26.44 -18.53 7.49
CA VAL A 396 -27.64 -18.20 6.72
C VAL A 396 -27.24 -17.52 5.40
N ASN A 397 -27.59 -18.18 4.30
CA ASN A 397 -27.58 -17.62 2.95
C ASN A 397 -28.48 -16.38 2.85
N LYS A 398 -28.00 -15.30 2.22
CA LYS A 398 -28.86 -14.40 1.45
C LYS A 398 -28.06 -13.63 0.40
N GLU A 399 -28.75 -13.44 -0.71
CA GLU A 399 -28.27 -13.12 -2.04
C GLU A 399 -27.71 -11.69 -2.18
N CYS A 400 -26.69 -11.61 -3.04
CA CYS A 400 -26.35 -10.55 -3.98
C CYS A 400 -27.13 -9.23 -3.88
N ASP A 401 -26.48 -8.20 -3.35
CA ASP A 401 -26.63 -6.82 -3.82
C ASP A 401 -25.22 -6.23 -3.98
N GLN A 402 -24.80 -6.09 -5.25
CA GLN A 402 -23.61 -5.32 -5.63
C GLN A 402 -23.97 -3.84 -5.57
N GLU A 403 -24.01 -3.27 -4.36
CA GLU A 403 -23.97 -1.82 -4.20
C GLU A 403 -22.50 -1.35 -4.27
N SER A 404 -22.30 -0.29 -5.04
CA SER A 404 -21.02 0.30 -5.39
C SER A 404 -20.22 0.74 -4.16
N GLU A 405 -19.20 -0.03 -3.79
CA GLU A 405 -18.22 0.25 -2.72
C GLU A 405 -17.27 1.43 -3.12
N SER A 406 -17.84 2.57 -3.50
CA SER A 406 -17.17 3.86 -3.65
C SER A 406 -17.47 4.75 -2.45
N ASP A 407 -17.57 4.16 -1.26
CA ASP A 407 -17.68 4.91 -0.02
C ASP A 407 -16.34 5.58 0.29
N TYR A 408 -16.42 6.87 0.53
CA TYR A 408 -15.34 7.86 0.67
C TYR A 408 -14.03 7.30 1.24
N VAL A 409 -13.08 7.01 0.34
CA VAL A 409 -11.73 6.56 0.71
C VAL A 409 -10.82 7.78 0.92
N LEU A 410 -10.38 8.01 2.15
CA LEU A 410 -9.53 9.16 2.51
C LEU A 410 -8.14 9.10 1.86
N TYR A 411 -7.61 7.89 1.68
CA TYR A 411 -6.32 7.68 1.02
C TYR A 411 -6.22 6.26 0.45
N ARG A 412 -5.74 6.16 -0.79
CA ARG A 412 -5.36 4.91 -1.42
C ARG A 412 -4.17 5.16 -2.36
N PRO A 413 -3.12 4.33 -2.30
CA PRO A 413 -1.98 4.49 -3.19
C PRO A 413 -2.38 4.22 -4.64
N VAL A 414 -1.78 4.97 -5.56
CA VAL A 414 -1.91 4.81 -7.00
C VAL A 414 -0.58 4.37 -7.61
N TYR A 415 -0.64 3.75 -8.78
CA TYR A 415 0.53 3.23 -9.48
C TYR A 415 0.56 3.66 -10.94
N VAL A 416 1.73 3.54 -11.56
CA VAL A 416 1.98 4.03 -12.92
C VAL A 416 1.18 3.23 -13.94
N LYS A 417 0.49 3.96 -14.82
CA LYS A 417 -0.13 3.45 -16.04
C LYS A 417 0.44 4.15 -17.25
N TYR A 418 0.92 3.36 -18.19
CA TYR A 418 1.36 3.81 -19.50
C TYR A 418 0.19 3.73 -20.48
N ASN A 419 -0.14 4.86 -21.10
CA ASN A 419 -1.15 4.94 -22.14
C ASN A 419 -0.45 5.09 -23.49
N GLU A 420 -0.35 4.00 -24.25
CA GLU A 420 0.15 4.03 -25.63
C GLU A 420 -0.68 5.02 -26.47
N LYS A 421 -0.01 5.88 -27.27
CA LYS A 421 -0.72 6.71 -28.24
C LYS A 421 -1.30 5.80 -29.32
N ASN A 422 -2.62 5.72 -29.40
CA ASN A 422 -3.28 5.09 -30.54
C ASN A 422 -2.85 5.86 -31.79
N SER A 423 -2.26 5.16 -32.75
CA SER A 423 -2.19 5.67 -34.12
C SER A 423 -3.60 5.56 -34.70
N GLU A 424 -4.41 6.59 -34.48
CA GLU A 424 -5.66 6.75 -35.22
C GLU A 424 -5.32 6.86 -36.70
N LYS A 425 -5.52 5.75 -37.44
CA LYS A 425 -5.80 5.84 -38.86
C LYS A 425 -7.21 6.41 -38.98
N GLU A 426 -7.32 7.71 -39.25
CA GLU A 426 -8.52 8.27 -39.87
C GLU A 426 -8.76 7.52 -41.20
N GLY A 427 -9.76 6.65 -41.19
CA GLY A 427 -10.21 5.86 -42.32
C GLY A 427 -11.73 5.79 -42.31
N SER A 428 -12.33 6.79 -42.93
CA SER A 428 -13.70 6.91 -43.45
C SER A 428 -14.64 5.69 -43.34
N LYS A 429 -15.72 5.91 -42.57
CA LYS A 429 -17.14 5.48 -42.73
C LYS A 429 -17.46 4.23 -43.58
N ASN A 430 -18.16 3.26 -42.97
CA ASN A 430 -19.59 3.00 -43.24
C ASN A 430 -20.18 1.84 -42.40
N GLY A 431 -21.25 2.15 -41.66
CA GLY A 431 -22.43 1.30 -41.29
C GLY A 431 -22.20 0.01 -40.48
N LEU A 432 -23.03 -0.39 -39.51
CA LEU A 432 -24.40 0.00 -39.17
C LEU A 432 -24.85 -0.76 -37.88
N PHE A 433 -25.61 -0.06 -37.01
CA PHE A 433 -26.45 -0.52 -35.86
C PHE A 433 -25.79 -1.25 -34.67
N SER A 434 -26.16 -1.06 -33.39
CA SER A 434 -26.93 -0.08 -32.59
C SER A 434 -27.26 -0.78 -31.27
N MET A 435 -26.98 -0.18 -30.12
CA MET A 435 -28.02 0.26 -29.17
C MET A 435 -27.44 1.00 -27.97
N ASN A 436 -28.20 2.02 -27.58
CA ASN A 436 -27.97 3.04 -26.57
C ASN A 436 -27.62 2.51 -25.17
N GLU A 437 -26.68 3.17 -24.50
CA GLU A 437 -26.87 3.57 -23.10
C GLU A 437 -26.30 4.98 -22.89
N LYS A 438 -27.11 5.81 -22.22
CA LYS A 438 -26.90 7.25 -22.06
C LYS A 438 -25.77 7.52 -21.07
N SER A 439 -24.83 8.35 -21.50
CA SER A 439 -23.82 8.97 -20.65
C SER A 439 -24.48 9.84 -19.57
N VAL A 440 -24.26 9.51 -18.30
CA VAL A 440 -24.34 10.48 -17.21
C VAL A 440 -22.90 10.78 -16.79
N HIS A 441 -22.37 11.91 -17.27
CA HIS A 441 -21.16 12.50 -16.72
C HIS A 441 -21.41 12.88 -15.26
N LYS A 442 -20.87 12.10 -14.33
CA LYS A 442 -20.57 12.57 -12.97
C LYS A 442 -19.04 12.59 -12.84
N THR A 443 -18.50 13.79 -12.81
CA THR A 443 -17.13 14.09 -12.42
C THR A 443 -16.96 13.65 -10.96
N ASN A 444 -16.04 12.73 -10.70
CA ASN A 444 -15.58 12.45 -9.33
C ASN A 444 -14.92 13.73 -8.78
N PRO A 445 -15.16 14.10 -7.51
CA PRO A 445 -14.42 15.20 -6.89
C PRO A 445 -12.94 14.86 -6.87
N SER A 446 -12.09 15.88 -7.07
CA SER A 446 -10.66 15.71 -7.04
C SER A 446 -10.23 15.32 -5.61
N LEU A 447 -9.14 14.56 -5.47
CA LEU A 447 -8.59 14.17 -4.16
C LEU A 447 -8.19 15.38 -3.29
N ASP A 448 -8.15 16.57 -3.89
CA ASP A 448 -7.84 17.84 -3.25
C ASP A 448 -9.05 18.45 -2.51
N ASP A 449 -10.27 17.95 -2.76
CA ASP A 449 -11.53 18.50 -2.22
C ASP A 449 -12.00 17.86 -0.91
N ILE A 450 -11.26 16.88 -0.36
CA ILE A 450 -11.63 16.20 0.89
C ILE A 450 -11.01 16.94 2.09
N PRO A 451 -11.83 17.50 3.01
CA PRO A 451 -11.31 18.20 4.18
C PRO A 451 -10.57 17.25 5.12
N SER A 452 -9.39 17.66 5.57
CA SER A 452 -8.57 16.94 6.54
C SER A 452 -9.17 17.10 7.94
N ILE A 453 -10.13 16.27 8.35
CA ILE A 453 -10.71 16.34 9.70
C ILE A 453 -10.56 15.01 10.44
N ILE A 454 -9.70 15.01 11.47
CA ILE A 454 -9.88 14.16 12.66
C ILE A 454 -9.87 15.12 13.86
N SER A 455 -10.99 15.17 14.60
CA SER A 455 -11.18 16.04 15.77
C SER A 455 -10.65 15.43 17.07
N ILE A 456 -10.37 16.35 18.01
CA ILE A 456 -9.58 16.24 19.25
C ILE A 456 -10.32 15.52 20.40
N ILE A 457 -9.65 14.61 21.12
CA ILE A 457 -10.09 14.07 22.41
C ILE A 457 -9.58 14.98 23.55
N LYS A 458 -10.47 15.41 24.45
CA LYS A 458 -10.16 16.15 25.70
C LYS A 458 -9.82 15.17 26.84
N PRO A 459 -8.90 15.49 27.76
CA PRO A 459 -8.82 14.83 29.06
C PRO A 459 -9.84 15.47 30.03
N HIS A 460 -10.73 14.66 30.61
CA HIS A 460 -11.54 15.05 31.76
C HIS A 460 -10.69 14.96 33.03
N HIS A 461 -10.53 16.08 33.72
CA HIS A 461 -10.15 16.12 35.13
C HIS A 461 -11.44 16.14 35.95
N ASP A 462 -11.68 15.12 36.76
CA ASP A 462 -12.58 15.23 37.90
C ASP A 462 -11.87 14.81 39.18
N VAL A 463 -11.98 15.71 40.15
CA VAL A 463 -11.44 15.65 41.50
C VAL A 463 -12.52 15.06 42.39
N ILE A 464 -12.24 13.98 43.10
CA ILE A 464 -12.95 13.64 44.34
C ILE A 464 -11.92 13.27 45.41
N LYS A 465 -11.91 14.06 46.48
CA LYS A 465 -11.26 13.79 47.76
C LYS A 465 -12.20 12.92 48.61
N GLU A 466 -11.64 11.96 49.34
CA GLU A 466 -11.99 11.54 50.72
C GLU A 466 -11.12 10.30 51.05
N GLU A 467 -10.07 10.40 51.86
CA GLU A 467 -9.98 10.34 53.32
C GLU A 467 -10.19 8.95 53.99
N GLN A 468 -9.14 8.57 54.74
CA GLN A 468 -9.09 7.77 55.98
C GLN A 468 -8.96 6.21 55.97
N ASN A 469 -7.79 5.80 56.50
CA ASN A 469 -7.53 4.82 57.57
C ASN A 469 -8.05 3.36 57.46
N TYR A 470 -7.16 2.37 57.49
CA TYR A 470 -6.77 1.58 58.69
C TYR A 470 -5.92 0.33 58.37
N SER A 471 -4.87 0.14 59.17
CA SER A 471 -4.23 -1.10 59.64
C SER A 471 -4.14 -2.38 58.79
N GLY A 472 -2.89 -2.78 58.51
CA GLY A 472 -2.24 -3.95 59.13
C GLY A 472 -2.64 -5.36 58.68
N ARG A 473 -1.68 -6.09 58.07
CA ARG A 473 -1.06 -7.28 58.68
C ARG A 473 0.05 -7.86 57.80
N SER A 474 1.08 -8.28 58.51
CA SER A 474 2.20 -9.15 58.18
C SER A 474 1.79 -10.50 57.57
N GLU A 475 2.63 -11.08 56.71
CA GLU A 475 3.56 -12.18 57.05
C GLU A 475 4.16 -12.83 55.79
N ASN A 476 5.50 -12.99 55.84
CA ASN A 476 6.29 -14.22 55.59
C ASN A 476 6.09 -15.02 54.27
N VAL A 477 7.06 -15.67 53.61
CA VAL A 477 8.51 -15.95 53.71
C VAL A 477 8.79 -16.95 52.56
N ILE A 478 10.06 -17.28 52.31
CA ILE A 478 10.59 -18.45 51.56
C ILE A 478 10.93 -18.23 50.07
N SER A 479 12.19 -17.80 49.91
CA SER A 479 13.16 -18.18 48.89
C SER A 479 13.44 -19.68 48.81
N VAL A 480 14.08 -20.09 47.70
CA VAL A 480 14.89 -21.31 47.46
C VAL A 480 14.22 -22.34 46.52
N LEU A 481 14.46 -22.21 45.21
CA LEU A 481 15.46 -22.97 44.45
C LEU A 481 15.65 -22.36 43.05
#